data_AF-A0A182ERT4-F1
#
_entry.id   AF-A0A182ERT4-F1
#
_cell.length_a   1.000
_cell.length_b   1.000
_cell.length_c   1.000
_cell.angle_alpha   90.00
_cell.angle_beta   90.00
_cell.angle_gamma   90.00
#
_symmetry.space_group_name_H-M   'P 1'
#
loop_
_entity.id
_entity.type
_entity.pdbx_description
1 polymer ?
#
loop_
_entity_poly.entity_id
_entity_poly.type
_entity_poly.pdbx_seq_one_letter_code
_entity_poly.pdbx_strand_id
1 'polypeptide(L)'
;RCIRGWLARLHYRNLLHELSLHRRENAAIILQDSTFVMERSNDKFGDKIYGREGINSAECLWMLRELKKQHDRLRNKRQKFLRAVEDKMKFALLLNIEKGRRIKAAIVIQAWWRGYLVRKHCIAIRNKVAANHAAHDEAMSDEGGTERMQPIIKRVMNAMKNLNSERLYIRYKATEVLQKFVGLSETCAQYVFNNGGLECILDSLDGCNRGVGSTEVVIPLCSILWSLLKFKTIRNKLDEYCQQDIVRQCYHFMLAFHRAPNVVTDLSAIIMALSGKSKQYEKAPYFIAELTKKFARLSANDKRVIALQKLQNCVLD
;
A
#
# COMPACT_ATOMS: atom_id res chain seq x y z
N ARG A 1 -15.69 -14.05 -2.13
CA ARG A 1 -16.66 -14.42 -1.05
C ARG A 1 -17.08 -15.90 -1.09
N CYS A 2 -17.02 -16.61 -2.22
CA CYS A 2 -17.53 -17.99 -2.36
C CYS A 2 -16.69 -19.10 -1.70
N ILE A 3 -15.35 -18.95 -1.62
CA ILE A 3 -14.44 -19.99 -1.09
C ILE A 3 -14.68 -20.29 0.40
N ARG A 4 -14.97 -19.26 1.21
CA ARG A 4 -15.23 -19.41 2.65
C ARG A 4 -16.53 -20.17 2.94
N GLY A 5 -17.55 -20.01 2.11
CA GLY A 5 -18.83 -20.72 2.24
C GLY A 5 -18.77 -22.17 1.76
N TRP A 6 -17.82 -22.52 0.88
CA TRP A 6 -17.57 -23.91 0.47
C TRP A 6 -16.84 -24.69 1.57
N LEU A 7 -15.80 -24.11 2.17
CA LEU A 7 -15.06 -24.72 3.29
C LEU A 7 -15.95 -24.97 4.52
N ALA A 8 -16.85 -24.05 4.86
CA ALA A 8 -17.78 -24.25 5.97
C ALA A 8 -18.76 -25.42 5.73
N ARG A 9 -19.23 -25.60 4.49
CA ARG A 9 -20.10 -26.72 4.11
C ARG A 9 -19.38 -28.06 4.09
N LEU A 10 -18.10 -28.06 3.67
CA LEU A 10 -17.25 -29.25 3.72
C LEU A 10 -16.98 -29.69 5.17
N HIS A 11 -16.63 -28.75 6.05
CA HIS A 11 -16.43 -29.05 7.47
C HIS A 11 -17.70 -29.56 8.16
N TYR A 12 -18.86 -28.98 7.84
CA TYR A 12 -20.13 -29.42 8.41
C TYR A 12 -20.50 -30.85 7.97
N ARG A 13 -20.23 -31.22 6.70
CA ARG A 13 -20.44 -32.59 6.22
C ARG A 13 -19.53 -33.61 6.92
N ASN A 14 -18.26 -33.27 7.13
CA ASN A 14 -17.32 -34.15 7.83
C ASN A 14 -17.73 -34.37 9.29
N LEU A 15 -18.17 -33.30 9.98
CA LEU A 15 -18.65 -33.38 11.36
C LEU A 15 -19.89 -34.29 11.48
N LEU A 16 -20.83 -34.21 10.54
CA LEU A 16 -22.00 -35.09 10.52
C LEU A 16 -21.62 -36.56 10.27
N HIS A 17 -20.60 -36.81 9.46
CA HIS A 17 -20.12 -38.17 9.20
C HIS A 17 -19.47 -38.78 10.45
N GLU A 18 -18.64 -38.04 11.19
CA GLU A 18 -18.05 -38.50 12.45
C GLU A 18 -19.13 -38.80 13.50
N LEU A 19 -20.14 -37.94 13.65
CA LEU A 19 -21.25 -38.17 14.58
C LEU A 19 -22.05 -39.44 14.24
N SER A 20 -22.20 -39.76 12.96
CA SER A 20 -22.88 -40.99 12.52
C SER A 20 -22.06 -42.26 12.80
N LEU A 21 -20.73 -42.19 12.68
CA LEU A 21 -19.83 -43.30 13.03
C LEU A 21 -19.87 -43.57 14.52
N HIS A 22 -19.82 -42.52 15.35
CA HIS A 22 -19.83 -42.66 16.79
C HIS A 22 -21.17 -43.21 17.35
N ARG A 23 -22.29 -42.94 16.68
CA ARG A 23 -23.58 -43.60 17.00
C ARG A 23 -23.58 -45.09 16.68
N ARG A 24 -22.93 -45.51 15.59
CA ARG A 24 -22.84 -46.94 15.22
C ARG A 24 -21.93 -47.71 16.18
N GLU A 25 -20.81 -47.10 16.59
CA GLU A 25 -19.90 -47.67 17.59
C GLU A 25 -20.60 -47.87 18.95
N ASN A 26 -21.33 -46.86 19.42
CA ASN A 26 -22.09 -46.98 20.68
C ASN A 26 -23.21 -48.02 20.60
N ALA A 27 -23.86 -48.18 19.45
CA ALA A 27 -24.87 -49.23 19.26
C ALA A 27 -24.25 -50.64 19.26
N ALA A 28 -23.05 -50.81 18.70
CA ALA A 28 -22.33 -52.09 18.70
C ALA A 28 -21.90 -52.51 20.12
N ILE A 29 -21.44 -51.56 20.94
CA ILE A 29 -21.07 -51.82 22.35
C ILE A 29 -22.28 -52.33 23.15
N ILE A 30 -23.46 -51.74 22.94
CA ILE A 30 -24.69 -52.15 23.64
C ILE A 30 -25.13 -53.58 23.26
N LEU A 31 -24.94 -53.98 22.00
CA LEU A 31 -25.26 -55.34 21.54
C LEU A 31 -24.31 -56.40 22.13
N GLN A 32 -23.01 -56.07 22.27
CA GLN A 32 -22.03 -56.96 22.91
C GLN A 32 -22.32 -57.18 24.40
N ASP A 33 -22.75 -56.14 25.12
CA ASP A 33 -23.13 -56.28 26.53
C ASP A 33 -24.39 -57.14 26.71
N SER A 34 -25.35 -57.08 25.79
CA SER A 34 -26.57 -57.92 25.87
C SER A 34 -26.32 -59.40 25.57
N THR A 35 -25.36 -59.72 24.69
CA THR A 35 -25.03 -61.10 24.33
C THR A 35 -24.23 -61.79 25.44
N PHE A 36 -23.34 -61.06 26.11
CA PHE A 36 -22.61 -61.55 27.29
C PHE A 36 -23.52 -61.90 28.48
N VAL A 37 -24.66 -61.22 28.62
CA VAL A 37 -25.64 -61.50 29.68
C VAL A 37 -26.45 -62.76 29.39
N MET A 38 -26.67 -63.11 28.12
CA MET A 38 -27.49 -64.26 27.73
C MET A 38 -26.73 -65.60 27.79
N GLU A 39 -25.41 -65.61 27.56
CA GLU A 39 -24.60 -66.83 27.70
C GLU A 39 -24.46 -67.30 29.15
N ARG A 40 -24.58 -66.40 30.13
CA ARG A 40 -24.36 -66.74 31.55
C ARG A 40 -25.57 -67.38 32.25
N SER A 41 -26.73 -67.46 31.60
CA SER A 41 -27.94 -68.04 32.20
C SER A 41 -28.15 -69.53 31.89
N ASN A 42 -27.28 -70.17 31.11
CA ASN A 42 -27.48 -71.56 30.66
C ASN A 42 -26.59 -72.62 31.33
N ASP A 43 -25.70 -72.27 32.25
CA ASP A 43 -24.95 -73.28 33.00
C ASP A 43 -25.70 -73.75 34.24
N LYS A 44 -26.36 -74.90 34.09
CA LYS A 44 -26.84 -75.74 35.19
C LYS A 44 -25.66 -76.12 36.09
N PHE A 45 -25.55 -75.48 37.25
CA PHE A 45 -24.61 -75.90 38.30
C PHE A 45 -25.06 -77.25 38.87
N GLY A 46 -24.36 -78.31 38.46
CA GLY A 46 -24.43 -79.62 39.10
C GLY A 46 -23.67 -79.63 40.43
N ASP A 47 -24.35 -80.09 41.48
CA ASP A 47 -23.78 -80.36 42.78
C ASP A 47 -22.62 -81.36 42.71
N LYS A 48 -21.50 -81.02 43.35
CA LYS A 48 -20.62 -81.92 44.12
C LYS A 48 -19.37 -81.17 44.59
N ILE A 49 -19.31 -80.78 45.86
CA ILE A 49 -18.03 -80.66 46.58
C ILE A 49 -18.20 -81.25 47.99
N TYR A 50 -17.55 -82.39 48.20
CA TYR A 50 -17.27 -83.00 49.50
C TYR A 50 -16.22 -82.17 50.27
N GLY A 51 -16.37 -82.09 51.60
CA GLY A 51 -15.23 -82.02 52.51
C GLY A 51 -14.61 -80.64 52.79
N ARG A 52 -15.37 -79.74 53.41
CA ARG A 52 -14.88 -78.71 54.35
C ARG A 52 -16.06 -78.35 55.24
N GLU A 53 -15.82 -78.07 56.51
CA GLU A 53 -16.83 -77.50 57.43
C GLU A 53 -17.68 -76.51 56.64
N GLY A 54 -18.94 -76.89 56.43
CA GLY A 54 -19.82 -76.19 55.52
C GLY A 54 -20.07 -74.83 56.12
N ILE A 55 -19.39 -73.82 55.58
CA ILE A 55 -19.80 -72.42 55.74
C ILE A 55 -21.30 -72.44 55.51
N ASN A 56 -22.06 -72.11 56.55
CA ASN A 56 -23.52 -72.18 56.49
C ASN A 56 -23.95 -71.40 55.23
N SER A 57 -24.89 -71.90 54.44
CA SER A 57 -25.26 -71.25 53.17
C SER A 57 -25.61 -69.76 53.38
N ALA A 58 -26.10 -69.43 54.57
CA ALA A 58 -26.30 -68.08 55.07
C ALA A 58 -25.01 -67.24 55.22
N GLU A 59 -23.93 -67.80 55.75
CA GLU A 59 -22.62 -67.13 55.88
C GLU A 59 -21.97 -66.89 54.52
N CYS A 60 -22.10 -67.85 53.60
CA CYS A 60 -21.58 -67.70 52.24
C CYS A 60 -22.34 -66.60 51.47
N LEU A 61 -23.67 -66.56 51.60
CA LEU A 61 -24.51 -65.48 51.07
C LEU A 61 -24.22 -64.13 51.72
N TRP A 62 -23.93 -64.10 53.03
CA TRP A 62 -23.56 -62.88 53.74
C TRP A 62 -22.23 -62.31 53.25
N MET A 63 -21.20 -63.16 53.10
CA MET A 63 -19.90 -62.74 52.55
C MET A 63 -20.02 -62.21 51.12
N LEU A 64 -20.81 -62.87 50.26
CA LEU A 64 -21.05 -62.41 48.88
C LEU A 64 -21.76 -61.05 48.83
N ARG A 65 -22.74 -60.82 49.71
CA ARG A 65 -23.42 -59.51 49.82
C ARG A 65 -22.44 -58.43 50.28
N GLU A 66 -21.56 -58.75 51.22
CA GLU A 66 -20.62 -57.77 51.74
C GLU A 66 -19.52 -57.44 50.73
N LEU A 67 -18.99 -58.44 50.02
CA LEU A 67 -18.08 -58.22 48.88
C LEU A 67 -18.72 -57.38 47.78
N LYS A 68 -20.00 -57.61 47.47
CA LYS A 68 -20.74 -56.80 46.49
C LYS A 68 -20.87 -55.34 46.95
N LYS A 69 -21.20 -55.09 48.22
CA LYS A 69 -21.21 -53.72 48.77
C LYS A 69 -19.85 -53.04 48.70
N GLN A 70 -18.76 -53.75 49.00
CA GLN A 70 -17.41 -53.20 48.92
C GLN A 70 -17.03 -52.88 47.46
N HIS A 71 -17.37 -53.77 46.53
CA HIS A 71 -17.18 -53.54 45.10
C HIS A 71 -17.97 -52.31 44.61
N ASP A 72 -19.24 -52.17 45.01
CA ASP A 72 -20.07 -51.02 44.64
C ASP A 72 -19.55 -49.70 45.26
N ARG A 73 -19.04 -49.75 46.49
CA ARG A 73 -18.36 -48.60 47.12
C ARG A 73 -17.11 -48.18 46.35
N LEU A 74 -16.26 -49.13 45.94
CA LEU A 74 -15.06 -48.85 45.16
C LEU A 74 -15.39 -48.34 43.77
N ARG A 75 -16.40 -48.92 43.10
CA ARG A 75 -16.92 -48.46 41.81
C ARG A 75 -17.40 -47.00 41.91
N ASN A 76 -18.17 -46.66 42.93
CA ASN A 76 -18.64 -45.29 43.17
C ASN A 76 -17.48 -44.31 43.44
N LYS A 77 -16.47 -44.70 44.22
CA LYS A 77 -15.27 -43.88 44.43
C LYS A 77 -14.51 -43.63 43.11
N ARG A 78 -14.30 -44.67 42.31
CA ARG A 78 -13.64 -44.56 41.00
C ARG A 78 -14.43 -43.65 40.06
N GLN A 79 -15.75 -43.78 40.02
CA GLN A 79 -16.59 -42.96 39.16
C GLN A 79 -16.59 -41.48 39.58
N LYS A 80 -16.58 -41.20 40.89
CA LYS A 80 -16.41 -39.83 41.41
C LYS A 80 -15.06 -39.23 41.04
N PHE A 81 -13.99 -40.02 41.14
CA PHE A 81 -12.64 -39.59 40.74
C PHE A 81 -12.58 -39.27 39.25
N LEU A 82 -13.11 -40.14 38.39
CA LEU A 82 -13.14 -39.92 36.94
C LEU A 82 -13.92 -38.65 36.58
N ARG A 83 -15.09 -38.41 37.19
CA ARG A 83 -15.83 -37.14 36.99
C ARG A 83 -15.00 -35.92 37.41
N ALA A 84 -14.32 -35.97 38.55
CA ALA A 84 -13.49 -34.86 39.01
C ALA A 84 -12.31 -34.58 38.06
N VAL A 85 -11.73 -35.61 37.45
CA VAL A 85 -10.67 -35.46 36.42
C VAL A 85 -11.25 -34.86 35.14
N GLU A 86 -12.40 -35.35 34.67
CA GLU A 86 -13.09 -34.79 33.50
C GLU A 86 -13.46 -33.32 33.71
N ASP A 87 -13.98 -32.96 34.87
CA ASP A 87 -14.37 -31.58 35.18
C ASP A 87 -13.15 -30.65 35.22
N LYS A 88 -12.02 -31.12 35.76
CA LYS A 88 -10.74 -30.38 35.69
C LYS A 88 -10.27 -30.19 34.24
N MET A 89 -10.37 -31.21 33.40
CA MET A 89 -10.02 -31.09 31.98
C MET A 89 -10.92 -30.11 31.23
N LYS A 90 -12.24 -30.17 31.46
CA LYS A 90 -13.22 -29.23 30.89
C LYS A 90 -12.91 -27.79 31.33
N PHE A 91 -12.59 -27.59 32.61
CA PHE A 91 -12.25 -26.29 33.14
C PHE A 91 -10.97 -25.72 32.52
N ALA A 92 -9.92 -26.54 32.37
CA ALA A 92 -8.68 -26.13 31.71
C ALA A 92 -8.91 -25.74 30.24
N LEU A 93 -9.78 -26.47 29.53
CA LEU A 93 -10.15 -26.16 28.15
C LEU A 93 -10.87 -24.80 28.04
N LEU A 94 -11.84 -24.55 28.93
CA LEU A 94 -12.55 -23.27 29.01
C LEU A 94 -11.61 -22.10 29.31
N LEU A 95 -10.66 -22.29 30.23
CA LEU A 95 -9.65 -21.29 30.57
C LEU A 95 -8.78 -20.92 29.34
N ASN A 96 -8.36 -21.91 28.57
CA ASN A 96 -7.56 -21.70 27.35
C ASN A 96 -8.34 -20.96 26.26
N ILE A 97 -9.62 -21.30 26.07
CA ILE A 97 -10.51 -20.60 25.12
C ILE A 97 -10.67 -19.14 25.54
N GLU A 98 -10.89 -18.89 26.83
CA GLU A 98 -11.08 -17.53 27.35
C GLU A 98 -9.79 -16.71 27.28
N LYS A 99 -8.63 -17.32 27.58
CA LYS A 99 -7.32 -16.70 27.36
C LYS A 99 -7.12 -16.31 25.89
N GLY A 100 -7.49 -17.19 24.95
CA GLY A 100 -7.46 -16.90 23.51
C GLY A 100 -8.37 -15.73 23.11
N ARG A 101 -9.59 -15.65 23.68
CA ARG A 101 -10.50 -14.51 23.46
C ARG A 101 -9.92 -13.19 23.96
N ARG A 102 -9.35 -13.18 25.17
CA ARG A 102 -8.69 -11.98 25.74
C ARG A 102 -7.52 -11.51 24.90
N ILE A 103 -6.69 -12.43 24.39
CA ILE A 103 -5.58 -12.08 23.49
C ILE A 103 -6.10 -11.45 22.20
N LYS A 104 -7.13 -12.03 21.57
CA LYS A 104 -7.74 -11.46 20.36
C LYS A 104 -8.33 -10.08 20.60
N ALA A 105 -9.05 -9.89 21.71
CA ALA A 105 -9.60 -8.60 22.07
C ALA A 105 -8.50 -7.55 22.31
N ALA A 106 -7.44 -7.92 23.03
CA ALA A 106 -6.29 -7.04 23.26
C ALA A 106 -5.62 -6.61 21.95
N ILE A 107 -5.43 -7.53 21.00
CA ILE A 107 -4.87 -7.21 19.67
C ILE A 107 -5.73 -6.18 18.95
N VAL A 108 -7.06 -6.35 18.95
CA VAL A 108 -8.00 -5.41 18.30
C VAL A 108 -7.93 -4.02 18.95
N ILE A 109 -7.96 -3.96 20.29
CA ILE A 109 -7.87 -2.71 21.05
C ILE A 109 -6.54 -2.01 20.76
N GLN A 110 -5.43 -2.74 20.81
CA GLN A 110 -4.11 -2.18 20.55
C GLN A 110 -3.97 -1.68 19.11
N ALA A 111 -4.51 -2.39 18.12
CA ALA A 111 -4.50 -1.95 16.73
C ALA A 111 -5.31 -0.66 16.55
N TRP A 112 -6.48 -0.57 17.18
CA TRP A 112 -7.31 0.63 17.15
C TRP A 112 -6.63 1.82 17.80
N TRP A 113 -6.00 1.62 18.96
CA TRP A 113 -5.24 2.64 19.67
C TRP A 113 -4.02 3.15 18.88
N ARG A 114 -3.21 2.24 18.32
CA ARG A 114 -2.09 2.60 17.43
C ARG A 114 -2.59 3.42 16.22
N GLY A 115 -3.70 3.00 15.61
CA GLY A 115 -4.32 3.75 14.52
C GLY A 115 -4.83 5.14 14.94
N TYR A 116 -5.40 5.26 16.14
CA TYR A 116 -5.84 6.55 16.69
C TYR A 116 -4.67 7.51 16.90
N LEU A 117 -3.57 7.04 17.49
CA LEU A 117 -2.36 7.84 17.68
C LEU A 117 -1.78 8.37 16.37
N VAL A 118 -1.69 7.51 15.34
CA VAL A 118 -1.24 7.92 14.01
C VAL A 118 -2.17 8.96 13.41
N ARG A 119 -3.50 8.76 13.47
CA ARG A 119 -4.47 9.74 12.98
C ARG A 119 -4.36 11.08 13.71
N LYS A 120 -4.21 11.07 15.03
CA LYS A 120 -4.00 12.28 15.84
C LYS A 120 -2.73 13.02 15.41
N HIS A 121 -1.64 12.29 15.17
CA HIS A 121 -0.38 12.87 14.69
C HIS A 121 -0.52 13.45 13.27
N CYS A 122 -1.17 12.73 12.35
CA CYS A 122 -1.43 13.22 11.00
C CYS A 122 -2.32 14.47 10.98
N ILE A 123 -3.35 14.53 11.84
CA ILE A 123 -4.19 15.73 12.00
C ILE A 123 -3.36 16.89 12.55
N ALA A 124 -2.49 16.65 13.54
CA ALA A 124 -1.61 17.70 14.08
C ALA A 124 -0.64 18.24 13.02
N ILE A 125 -0.03 17.36 12.20
CA ILE A 125 0.81 17.78 11.08
C ILE A 125 -0.01 18.56 10.06
N ARG A 126 -1.19 18.06 9.67
CA ARG A 126 -2.09 18.72 8.72
C ARG A 126 -2.50 20.11 9.21
N ASN A 127 -2.82 20.25 10.49
CA ASN A 127 -3.18 21.54 11.09
C ASN A 127 -1.98 22.48 11.16
N LYS A 128 -0.77 21.99 11.44
CA LYS A 128 0.45 22.81 11.35
C LYS A 128 0.72 23.27 9.92
N VAL A 129 0.56 22.39 8.94
CA VAL A 129 0.71 22.73 7.52
C VAL A 129 -0.36 23.74 7.10
N ALA A 130 -1.61 23.57 7.52
CA ALA A 130 -2.70 24.52 7.25
C ALA A 130 -2.49 25.87 7.94
N ALA A 131 -2.01 25.89 9.18
CA ALA A 131 -1.67 27.12 9.89
C ALA A 131 -0.48 27.84 9.24
N ASN A 132 0.53 27.10 8.80
CA ASN A 132 1.61 27.66 8.01
C ASN A 132 1.08 28.22 6.68
N HIS A 133 0.20 27.51 5.97
CA HIS A 133 -0.44 28.04 4.76
C HIS A 133 -1.25 29.30 5.03
N ALA A 134 -2.04 29.36 6.11
CA ALA A 134 -2.82 30.55 6.46
C ALA A 134 -1.93 31.75 6.86
N ALA A 135 -0.91 31.53 7.69
CA ALA A 135 0.07 32.55 8.03
C ALA A 135 0.89 33.00 6.81
N HIS A 136 1.14 32.08 5.88
CA HIS A 136 1.75 32.40 4.59
C HIS A 136 0.79 33.17 3.69
N ASP A 137 -0.50 32.84 3.62
CA ASP A 137 -1.49 33.55 2.81
C ASP A 137 -1.72 34.99 3.35
N GLU A 138 -1.67 35.18 4.67
CA GLU A 138 -1.66 36.51 5.31
C GLU A 138 -0.39 37.29 4.95
N ALA A 139 0.80 36.69 5.07
CA ALA A 139 2.07 37.32 4.67
C ALA A 139 2.13 37.61 3.15
N MET A 140 1.51 36.76 2.33
CA MET A 140 1.36 36.92 0.88
C MET A 140 0.43 38.09 0.52
N SER A 141 -0.49 38.49 1.41
CA SER A 141 -1.31 39.68 1.19
C SER A 141 -0.50 40.98 1.38
N ASP A 142 0.44 40.99 2.32
CA ASP A 142 1.33 42.13 2.61
C ASP A 142 2.53 42.23 1.64
N GLU A 143 3.24 41.12 1.36
CA GLU A 143 4.37 41.09 0.40
C GLU A 143 3.90 41.11 -1.07
N GLY A 144 2.78 40.44 -1.37
CA GLY A 144 2.21 40.41 -2.71
C GLY A 144 1.64 41.76 -3.15
N GLY A 145 1.20 42.60 -2.20
CA GLY A 145 0.79 43.98 -2.46
C GLY A 145 1.96 44.85 -2.92
N THR A 146 3.12 44.75 -2.25
CA THR A 146 4.32 45.53 -2.59
C THR A 146 5.01 45.05 -3.87
N GLU A 147 5.05 43.75 -4.16
CA GLU A 147 5.57 43.24 -5.44
C GLU A 147 4.68 43.59 -6.65
N ARG A 148 3.35 43.60 -6.50
CA ARG A 148 2.41 43.95 -7.59
C ARG A 148 2.48 45.41 -8.01
N MET A 149 2.85 46.31 -7.09
CA MET A 149 3.03 47.74 -7.38
C MET A 149 4.33 48.04 -8.14
N GLN A 150 5.26 47.08 -8.24
CA GLN A 150 6.49 47.29 -9.01
C GLN A 150 6.25 47.18 -10.52
N PRO A 151 6.98 47.95 -11.34
CA PRO A 151 6.97 47.80 -12.80
C PRO A 151 7.25 46.35 -13.22
N ILE A 152 6.58 45.89 -14.28
CA ILE A 152 6.66 44.50 -14.77
C ILE A 152 8.11 44.06 -14.98
N ILE A 153 8.94 44.90 -15.59
CA ILE A 153 10.34 44.57 -15.86
C ILE A 153 11.14 44.34 -14.57
N LYS A 154 10.88 45.12 -13.51
CA LYS A 154 11.56 44.98 -12.22
C LYS A 154 11.19 43.67 -11.53
N ARG A 155 9.94 43.22 -11.69
CA ARG A 155 9.47 41.92 -11.21
C ARG A 155 10.14 40.76 -11.96
N VAL A 156 10.29 40.89 -13.28
CA VAL A 156 11.04 39.92 -14.10
C VAL A 156 12.51 39.87 -13.69
N MET A 157 13.14 41.01 -13.43
CA MET A 157 14.53 41.08 -12.94
C MET A 157 14.71 40.39 -11.59
N ASN A 158 13.82 40.64 -10.63
CA ASN A 158 13.89 40.01 -9.31
C ASN A 158 13.65 38.49 -9.41
N ALA A 159 12.68 38.07 -10.22
CA ALA A 159 12.41 36.66 -10.44
C ALA A 159 13.61 35.94 -11.08
N MET A 160 14.29 36.56 -12.05
CA MET A 160 15.51 36.03 -12.65
C MET A 160 16.61 35.77 -11.60
N LYS A 161 16.86 36.72 -10.69
CA LYS A 161 17.87 36.54 -9.62
C LYS A 161 17.55 35.38 -8.69
N ASN A 162 16.26 35.11 -8.50
CA ASN A 162 15.76 34.11 -7.55
C ASN A 162 15.63 32.70 -8.17
N LEU A 163 15.83 32.55 -9.48
CA LEU A 163 15.64 31.29 -10.20
C LEU A 163 16.57 30.16 -9.73
N ASN A 164 17.77 30.51 -9.26
CA ASN A 164 18.80 29.58 -8.79
C ASN A 164 18.97 29.59 -7.26
N SER A 165 18.04 30.19 -6.51
CA SER A 165 18.08 30.22 -5.04
C SER A 165 18.18 28.81 -4.43
N GLU A 166 18.91 28.60 -3.34
CA GLU A 166 18.96 27.28 -2.68
C GLU A 166 17.59 26.78 -2.21
N ARG A 167 16.65 27.69 -1.95
CA ARG A 167 15.31 27.36 -1.47
C ARG A 167 14.36 27.09 -2.64
N LEU A 168 13.88 25.85 -2.76
CA LEU A 168 12.92 25.43 -3.81
C LEU A 168 11.68 26.33 -3.90
N TYR A 169 11.16 26.80 -2.77
CA TYR A 169 10.00 27.70 -2.74
C TYR A 169 10.28 29.05 -3.43
N ILE A 170 11.48 29.61 -3.24
CA ILE A 170 11.88 30.87 -3.88
C ILE A 170 11.98 30.66 -5.40
N ARG A 171 12.54 29.51 -5.84
CA ARG A 171 12.55 29.13 -7.26
C ARG A 171 11.14 29.02 -7.81
N TYR A 172 10.24 28.33 -7.11
CA TYR A 172 8.85 28.21 -7.53
C TYR A 172 8.20 29.58 -7.75
N LYS A 173 8.32 30.50 -6.79
CA LYS A 173 7.77 31.87 -6.91
C LYS A 173 8.38 32.66 -8.07
N ALA A 174 9.69 32.58 -8.24
CA ALA A 174 10.35 33.16 -9.40
C ALA A 174 9.79 32.61 -10.71
N THR A 175 9.59 31.29 -10.80
CA THR A 175 9.03 30.66 -12.01
C THR A 175 7.58 31.05 -12.26
N GLU A 176 6.73 31.20 -11.23
CA GLU A 176 5.36 31.70 -11.40
C GLU A 176 5.33 33.11 -12.01
N VAL A 177 6.22 33.99 -11.55
CA VAL A 177 6.32 35.37 -12.06
C VAL A 177 6.81 35.37 -13.50
N LEU A 178 7.88 34.62 -13.79
CA LEU A 178 8.45 34.56 -15.14
C LEU A 178 7.50 33.92 -16.14
N GLN A 179 6.85 32.82 -15.77
CA GLN A 179 5.89 32.14 -16.65
C GLN A 179 4.76 33.08 -17.09
N LYS A 180 4.27 33.93 -16.17
CA LYS A 180 3.23 34.91 -16.48
C LYS A 180 3.68 35.95 -17.50
N PHE A 181 4.91 36.46 -17.40
CA PHE A 181 5.35 37.60 -18.23
C PHE A 181 6.08 37.18 -19.50
N VAL A 182 6.94 36.15 -19.42
CA VAL A 182 7.74 35.67 -20.56
C VAL A 182 6.86 35.07 -21.66
N GLY A 183 5.76 34.40 -21.29
CA GLY A 183 4.82 33.84 -22.27
C GLY A 183 3.94 34.89 -22.96
N LEU A 184 3.75 36.07 -22.34
CA LEU A 184 2.84 37.11 -22.82
C LEU A 184 3.56 38.28 -23.52
N SER A 185 4.84 38.49 -23.25
CA SER A 185 5.59 39.67 -23.71
C SER A 185 6.93 39.27 -24.32
N GLU A 186 7.08 39.54 -25.63
CA GLU A 186 8.34 39.31 -26.35
C GLU A 186 9.49 40.16 -25.78
N THR A 187 9.21 41.39 -25.34
CA THR A 187 10.24 42.26 -24.72
C THR A 187 10.76 41.68 -23.41
N CYS A 188 9.89 41.09 -22.59
CA CYS A 188 10.31 40.38 -21.37
C CYS A 188 11.11 39.11 -21.71
N ALA A 189 10.67 38.35 -22.72
CA ALA A 189 11.39 37.17 -23.19
C ALA A 189 12.79 37.51 -23.71
N GLN A 190 12.91 38.60 -24.47
CA GLN A 190 14.18 39.08 -25.01
C GLN A 190 15.10 39.59 -23.90
N TYR A 191 14.56 40.28 -22.89
CA TYR A 191 15.32 40.66 -21.71
C TYR A 191 15.89 39.44 -20.99
N VAL A 192 15.04 38.44 -20.69
CA VAL A 192 15.46 37.20 -20.03
C VAL A 192 16.54 36.49 -20.83
N PHE A 193 16.37 36.37 -22.15
CA PHE A 193 17.37 35.77 -23.03
C PHE A 193 18.71 36.52 -23.03
N ASN A 194 18.69 37.85 -23.19
CA ASN A 194 19.92 38.66 -23.24
C ASN A 194 20.70 38.65 -21.91
N ASN A 195 20.06 38.29 -20.80
CA ASN A 195 20.69 38.22 -19.47
C ASN A 195 21.07 36.78 -19.05
N GLY A 196 21.26 35.86 -20.00
CA GLY A 196 21.66 34.49 -19.70
C GLY A 196 20.55 33.64 -19.09
N GLY A 197 19.30 33.94 -19.43
CA GLY A 197 18.14 33.26 -18.85
C GLY A 197 18.00 31.81 -19.27
N LEU A 198 18.53 31.41 -20.43
CA LEU A 198 18.51 30.02 -20.84
C LEU A 198 19.40 29.18 -19.94
N GLU A 199 20.63 29.62 -19.74
CA GLU A 199 21.62 29.00 -18.87
C GLU A 199 21.08 28.89 -17.44
N CYS A 200 20.51 29.98 -16.91
CA CYS A 200 19.89 29.97 -15.59
C CYS A 200 18.76 28.94 -15.47
N ILE A 201 17.90 28.82 -16.49
CA ILE A 201 16.79 27.86 -16.49
C ILE A 201 17.32 26.42 -16.51
N LEU A 202 18.32 26.13 -17.36
CA LEU A 202 18.92 24.81 -17.47
C LEU A 202 19.64 24.41 -16.18
N ASP A 203 20.42 25.31 -15.58
CA ASP A 203 21.06 25.09 -14.28
C ASP A 203 20.03 24.83 -13.17
N SER A 204 18.91 25.57 -13.18
CA SER A 204 17.83 25.38 -12.22
C SER A 204 17.14 24.02 -12.38
N LEU A 205 16.98 23.56 -13.63
CA LEU A 205 16.44 22.24 -13.96
C LEU A 205 17.40 21.11 -13.53
N ASP A 206 18.70 21.26 -13.74
CA ASP A 206 19.72 20.30 -13.29
C ASP A 206 19.77 20.20 -11.76
N GLY A 207 19.54 21.31 -11.06
CA GLY A 207 19.44 21.34 -9.60
C GLY A 207 18.16 20.72 -9.03
N CYS A 208 17.20 20.28 -9.86
CA CYS A 208 15.93 19.70 -9.41
C CYS A 208 15.97 18.18 -9.30
N ASN A 209 15.58 17.65 -8.13
CA ASN A 209 15.46 16.21 -7.89
C ASN A 209 14.17 15.63 -8.51
N ARG A 210 14.04 14.29 -8.55
CA ARG A 210 12.81 13.59 -9.00
C ARG A 210 11.68 13.58 -7.95
N GLY A 211 11.76 14.43 -6.93
CA GLY A 211 10.77 14.53 -5.86
C GLY A 211 9.53 15.33 -6.29
N VAL A 212 8.43 15.17 -5.53
CA VAL A 212 7.16 15.85 -5.82
C VAL A 212 7.31 17.38 -5.79
N GLY A 213 7.96 17.93 -4.76
CA GLY A 213 8.19 19.38 -4.65
C GLY A 213 9.12 19.96 -5.73
N SER A 214 10.06 19.18 -6.25
CA SER A 214 10.89 19.60 -7.38
C SER A 214 10.11 19.58 -8.70
N THR A 215 9.13 18.68 -8.85
CA THR A 215 8.28 18.60 -10.05
C THR A 215 7.42 19.86 -10.22
N GLU A 216 7.00 20.49 -9.12
CA GLU A 216 6.26 21.76 -9.11
C GLU A 216 7.08 22.94 -9.66
N VAL A 217 8.42 22.86 -9.59
CA VAL A 217 9.33 23.87 -10.17
C VAL A 217 9.71 23.51 -11.61
N VAL A 218 9.91 22.21 -11.90
CA VAL A 218 10.29 21.73 -13.24
C VAL A 218 9.22 22.03 -14.29
N ILE A 219 7.94 21.86 -13.96
CA ILE A 219 6.83 22.16 -14.89
C ILE A 219 6.87 23.61 -15.39
N PRO A 220 6.86 24.64 -14.52
CA PRO A 220 6.92 26.02 -14.96
C PRO A 220 8.27 26.38 -15.61
N LEU A 221 9.40 25.79 -15.19
CA LEU A 221 10.70 25.99 -15.86
C LEU A 221 10.67 25.54 -17.32
N CYS A 222 10.16 24.33 -17.61
CA CYS A 222 10.01 23.84 -18.98
C CYS A 222 9.05 24.73 -19.80
N SER A 223 8.00 25.23 -19.18
CA SER A 223 7.03 26.14 -19.82
C SER A 223 7.64 27.50 -20.16
N ILE A 224 8.50 28.05 -19.28
CA ILE A 224 9.26 29.28 -19.53
C ILE A 224 10.26 29.04 -20.67
N LEU A 225 11.00 27.92 -20.64
CA LEU A 225 11.95 27.55 -21.69
C LEU A 225 11.27 27.49 -23.06
N TRP A 226 10.10 26.84 -23.13
CA TRP A 226 9.30 26.81 -24.35
C TRP A 226 8.82 28.21 -24.75
N SER A 227 8.36 29.01 -23.79
CA SER A 227 7.89 30.38 -24.05
C SER A 227 9.00 31.27 -24.63
N LEU A 228 10.25 31.13 -24.19
CA LEU A 228 11.39 31.83 -24.77
C LEU A 228 11.63 31.40 -26.23
N LEU A 229 11.65 30.10 -26.47
CA LEU A 229 11.98 29.52 -27.77
C LEU A 229 10.83 29.60 -28.79
N LYS A 230 9.62 29.93 -28.34
CA LYS A 230 8.48 30.25 -29.19
C LYS A 230 8.76 31.45 -30.11
N PHE A 231 9.54 32.43 -29.65
CA PHE A 231 9.84 33.63 -30.44
C PHE A 231 10.97 33.38 -31.45
N LYS A 232 10.67 33.61 -32.73
CA LYS A 232 11.63 33.40 -33.84
C LYS A 232 12.87 34.29 -33.70
N THR A 233 12.70 35.50 -33.16
CA THR A 233 13.77 36.47 -32.88
C THR A 233 14.82 35.90 -31.94
N ILE A 234 14.41 35.17 -30.90
CA ILE A 234 15.30 34.52 -29.94
C ILE A 234 15.95 33.29 -30.57
N ARG A 235 15.16 32.41 -31.21
CA ARG A 235 15.68 31.20 -31.86
C ARG A 235 16.72 31.49 -32.95
N ASN A 236 16.61 32.62 -33.65
CA ASN A 236 17.59 33.02 -34.67
C ASN A 236 18.92 33.50 -34.09
N LYS A 237 18.96 33.86 -32.80
CA LYS A 237 20.18 34.29 -32.10
C LYS A 237 20.96 33.12 -31.47
N LEU A 238 20.43 31.89 -31.53
CA LEU A 238 21.07 30.72 -30.97
C LEU A 238 22.05 30.10 -31.97
N ASP A 239 23.29 29.89 -31.51
CA ASP A 239 24.29 29.13 -32.24
C ASP A 239 23.91 27.65 -32.36
N GLU A 240 24.38 26.98 -33.42
CA GLU A 240 24.06 25.57 -33.69
C GLU A 240 24.48 24.65 -32.53
N TYR A 241 25.62 24.94 -31.88
CA TYR A 241 26.08 24.22 -30.70
C TYR A 241 25.10 24.34 -29.52
N CYS A 242 24.64 25.56 -29.21
CA CYS A 242 23.68 25.80 -28.13
C CYS A 242 22.33 25.12 -28.42
N GLN A 243 21.88 25.11 -29.68
CA GLN A 243 20.66 24.41 -30.08
C GLN A 243 20.78 22.90 -29.82
N GLN A 244 21.91 22.29 -30.18
CA GLN A 244 22.15 20.86 -29.95
C GLN A 244 22.21 20.52 -28.46
N ASP A 245 22.85 21.37 -27.64
CA ASP A 245 22.92 21.13 -26.20
C ASP A 245 21.54 21.22 -25.53
N ILE A 246 20.73 22.22 -25.89
CA ILE A 246 19.35 22.34 -25.41
C ILE A 246 18.54 21.09 -25.80
N VAL A 247 18.63 20.63 -27.06
CA VAL A 247 17.93 19.43 -27.52
C VAL A 247 18.36 18.19 -26.74
N ARG A 248 19.67 18.02 -26.52
CA ARG A 248 20.22 16.93 -25.70
C ARG A 248 19.63 16.96 -24.29
N GLN A 249 19.67 18.11 -23.63
CA GLN A 249 19.13 18.27 -22.27
C GLN A 249 17.62 18.00 -22.24
N CYS A 250 16.86 18.46 -23.24
CA CYS A 250 15.42 18.20 -23.36
C CYS A 250 15.13 16.68 -23.38
N TYR A 251 15.89 15.87 -24.11
CA TYR A 251 15.73 14.41 -24.09
C TYR A 251 16.01 13.81 -22.70
N HIS A 252 17.04 14.28 -22.01
CA HIS A 252 17.38 13.83 -20.66
C HIS A 252 16.26 14.16 -19.66
N PHE A 253 15.77 15.40 -19.65
CA PHE A 253 14.69 15.83 -18.74
C PHE A 253 13.36 15.17 -19.07
N MET A 254 13.03 14.99 -20.35
CA MET A 254 11.81 14.30 -20.77
C MET A 254 11.79 12.85 -20.27
N LEU A 255 12.92 12.14 -20.29
CA LEU A 255 13.03 10.80 -19.73
C LEU A 255 12.96 10.80 -18.19
N ALA A 256 13.64 11.75 -17.54
CA ALA A 256 13.64 11.88 -16.08
C ALA A 256 12.23 12.18 -15.51
N PHE A 257 11.48 13.06 -16.17
CA PHE A 257 10.17 13.56 -15.73
C PHE A 257 9.00 13.05 -16.60
N HIS A 258 9.15 11.89 -17.25
CA HIS A 258 8.15 11.27 -18.14
C HIS A 258 6.74 11.10 -17.54
N ARG A 259 6.61 11.13 -16.20
CA ARG A 259 5.31 11.07 -15.51
C ARG A 259 4.51 12.37 -15.61
N ALA A 260 5.17 13.52 -15.80
CA ALA A 260 4.54 14.82 -15.90
C ALA A 260 4.19 15.13 -17.37
N PRO A 261 2.89 15.20 -17.74
CA PRO A 261 2.50 15.37 -19.14
C PRO A 261 2.92 16.71 -19.72
N ASN A 262 2.84 17.80 -18.94
CA ASN A 262 3.21 19.15 -19.39
C ASN A 262 4.70 19.24 -19.74
N VAL A 263 5.56 18.58 -18.97
CA VAL A 263 7.00 18.53 -19.25
C VAL A 263 7.27 17.86 -20.59
N VAL A 264 6.64 16.71 -20.83
CA VAL A 264 6.79 15.97 -22.10
C VAL A 264 6.26 16.80 -23.28
N THR A 265 5.13 17.48 -23.13
CA THR A 265 4.57 18.31 -24.22
C THR A 265 5.45 19.52 -24.54
N ASP A 266 5.92 20.23 -23.51
CA ASP A 266 6.70 21.46 -23.68
C ASP A 266 8.09 21.14 -24.24
N LEU A 267 8.76 20.11 -23.71
CA LEU A 267 10.08 19.68 -24.20
C LEU A 267 9.99 19.10 -25.62
N SER A 268 8.94 18.35 -25.97
CA SER A 268 8.75 17.91 -27.35
C SER A 268 8.55 19.08 -28.31
N ALA A 269 7.81 20.12 -27.90
CA ALA A 269 7.63 21.31 -28.71
C ALA A 269 8.95 22.08 -28.92
N ILE A 270 9.78 22.19 -27.87
CA ILE A 270 11.13 22.77 -27.96
C ILE A 270 11.98 22.00 -28.97
N ILE A 271 12.04 20.67 -28.85
CA ILE A 271 12.82 19.83 -29.77
C ILE A 271 12.36 20.06 -31.21
N MET A 272 11.06 19.99 -31.50
CA MET A 272 10.54 20.23 -32.85
C MET A 272 10.86 21.64 -33.37
N ALA A 273 10.85 22.66 -32.51
CA ALA A 273 11.14 24.03 -32.92
C ALA A 273 12.64 24.27 -33.25
N LEU A 274 13.55 23.51 -32.63
CA LEU A 274 14.99 23.62 -32.85
C LEU A 274 15.50 22.67 -33.95
N SER A 275 14.94 21.45 -34.05
CA SER A 275 15.37 20.43 -35.03
C SER A 275 15.17 20.82 -36.49
N GLY A 276 14.32 21.82 -36.80
CA GLY A 276 14.13 22.31 -38.17
C GLY A 276 15.33 23.04 -38.79
N LYS A 277 16.45 23.21 -38.06
CA LYS A 277 17.64 23.94 -38.52
C LYS A 277 18.98 23.20 -38.38
N SER A 278 19.05 22.13 -37.60
CA SER A 278 20.31 21.49 -37.19
C SER A 278 20.33 19.99 -37.50
N LYS A 279 21.52 19.40 -37.64
CA LYS A 279 21.69 17.93 -37.72
C LYS A 279 21.00 17.27 -36.53
N GLN A 280 20.26 16.19 -36.77
CA GLN A 280 19.56 15.45 -35.72
C GLN A 280 20.55 14.93 -34.66
N TYR A 281 20.12 14.95 -33.40
CA TYR A 281 20.91 14.45 -32.28
C TYR A 281 21.08 12.92 -32.38
N GLU A 282 22.32 12.44 -32.49
CA GLU A 282 22.64 11.04 -32.76
C GLU A 282 21.98 10.02 -31.81
N LYS A 283 21.80 10.39 -30.53
CA LYS A 283 21.18 9.50 -29.52
C LYS A 283 19.67 9.65 -29.41
N ALA A 284 19.03 10.51 -30.21
CA ALA A 284 17.58 10.69 -30.21
C ALA A 284 16.79 9.36 -30.37
N PRO A 285 17.18 8.41 -31.25
CA PRO A 285 16.46 7.14 -31.39
C PRO A 285 16.42 6.32 -30.10
N TYR A 286 17.49 6.34 -29.30
CA TYR A 286 17.55 5.65 -28.01
C TYR A 286 16.53 6.23 -27.01
N PHE A 287 16.46 7.56 -26.88
CA PHE A 287 15.52 8.22 -25.95
C PHE A 287 14.07 8.00 -26.38
N ILE A 288 13.80 8.06 -27.69
CA ILE A 288 12.47 7.78 -28.23
C ILE A 288 12.04 6.36 -27.89
N ALA A 289 12.90 5.36 -28.13
CA ALA A 289 12.60 3.96 -27.82
C ALA A 289 12.30 3.74 -26.33
N GLU A 290 13.08 4.34 -25.43
CA GLU A 290 12.83 4.25 -23.98
C GLU A 290 11.52 4.93 -23.54
N LEU A 291 11.18 6.08 -24.12
CA LEU A 291 9.90 6.75 -23.86
C LEU A 291 8.72 5.93 -24.40
N THR A 292 8.85 5.34 -25.58
CA THR A 292 7.83 4.44 -26.15
C THR A 292 7.55 3.26 -25.22
N LYS A 293 8.59 2.62 -24.67
CA LYS A 293 8.42 1.53 -23.68
C LYS A 293 7.68 2.01 -22.43
N LYS A 294 8.01 3.19 -21.91
CA LYS A 294 7.36 3.76 -20.71
C LYS A 294 5.91 4.16 -20.96
N PHE A 295 5.57 4.57 -22.18
CA PHE A 295 4.22 5.01 -22.54
C PHE A 295 3.33 3.89 -23.11
N ALA A 296 3.85 2.68 -23.31
CA ALA A 296 3.11 1.55 -23.87
C ALA A 296 1.81 1.19 -23.13
N ARG A 297 1.70 1.54 -21.84
CA ARG A 297 0.51 1.28 -21.01
C ARG A 297 -0.49 2.45 -20.99
N LEU A 298 -0.16 3.56 -21.62
CA LEU A 298 -1.01 4.76 -21.63
C LEU A 298 -2.01 4.69 -22.80
N SER A 299 -3.12 5.41 -22.64
CA SER A 299 -4.12 5.55 -23.71
C SER A 299 -3.53 6.30 -24.91
N ALA A 300 -3.98 5.96 -26.12
CA ALA A 300 -3.61 6.67 -27.35
C ALA A 300 -3.94 8.17 -27.30
N ASN A 301 -4.96 8.56 -26.51
CA ASN A 301 -5.38 9.96 -26.35
C ASN A 301 -4.60 10.71 -25.25
N ASP A 302 -3.63 10.07 -24.57
CA ASP A 302 -2.81 10.75 -23.57
C ASP A 302 -1.90 11.79 -24.23
N LYS A 303 -1.83 13.00 -23.65
CA LYS A 303 -1.02 14.12 -24.16
C LYS A 303 0.45 13.73 -24.41
N ARG A 304 1.00 12.82 -23.59
CA ARG A 304 2.39 12.33 -23.72
C ARG A 304 2.58 11.45 -24.94
N VAL A 305 1.61 10.58 -25.24
CA VAL A 305 1.64 9.68 -26.40
C VAL A 305 1.53 10.51 -27.68
N ILE A 306 0.60 11.46 -27.72
CA ILE A 306 0.42 12.37 -28.85
C ILE A 306 1.69 13.20 -29.09
N ALA A 307 2.30 13.74 -28.03
CA ALA A 307 3.54 14.51 -28.15
C ALA A 307 4.71 13.66 -28.67
N LEU A 308 4.83 12.41 -28.21
CA LEU A 308 5.87 11.49 -28.67
C LEU A 308 5.68 11.09 -30.14
N GLN A 309 4.45 10.84 -30.57
CA GLN A 309 4.13 10.52 -31.98
C GLN A 309 4.52 11.68 -32.91
N LYS A 310 4.19 12.93 -32.54
CA LYS A 310 4.61 14.11 -33.30
C LYS A 310 6.13 14.21 -33.42
N LEU A 311 6.83 13.94 -32.31
CA LEU A 311 8.28 13.97 -32.28
C LEU A 311 8.91 12.84 -33.10
N GLN A 312 8.32 11.64 -33.13
CA GLN A 312 8.75 10.53 -33.97
C GLN A 312 8.64 10.87 -35.47
N ASN A 313 7.53 11.48 -35.88
CA ASN A 313 7.36 11.91 -37.28
C ASN A 313 8.42 12.94 -37.69
N CYS A 314 8.79 13.87 -36.80
CA CYS A 314 9.83 14.86 -37.09
C CYS A 314 11.28 14.32 -37.06
N VAL A 315 11.52 13.12 -36.52
CA VAL A 315 12.86 12.52 -36.39
C VAL A 315 13.09 11.43 -37.45
N LEU A 316 12.02 10.86 -38.01
CA LEU A 316 12.09 9.82 -39.04
C LEU A 316 11.90 10.35 -40.47
N ASP A 317 11.58 11.63 -40.63
CA ASP A 317 11.65 12.40 -41.88
C ASP A 317 13.02 13.09 -42.01
#